data_AF-A0A0K1ETR4-F1
#
_entry.id   AF-A0A0K1ETR4-F1
#
_cell.length_a   1.000
_cell.length_b   1.000
_cell.length_c   1.000
_cell.angle_alpha   90.00
_cell.angle_beta   90.00
_cell.angle_gamma   90.00
#
_symmetry.space_group_name_H-M   'P 1'
#
loop_
_entity.id
_entity.type
_entity.pdbx_description
1 polymer ?
#
loop_
_entity_poly.entity_id
_entity_poly.type
_entity_poly.pdbx_seq_one_letter_code
_entity_poly.pdbx_strand_id
1 'polypeptide(L)'
;MRCFLAVGVLAASALLAACEQEDDASGGVDGSTVAEGSGDGSTPDESVVFQPRGGITTRRPVDRSPPVDPDLQGFIAAPPIHALDLSGLQPREPFTYVEMRQVIGRSTPQVQSSAGTKCGESRYRARCIAQFDALLPRADLGGFNRSCMPIGCSSYLAVNRGESNFVLAADWQLIREFGEVDSTEEALLLVSSAGYRWDGQGDVMRGGIREVVDGYEVIALRYTSTCAPIVEERSKLFVSRDGSISTLDVEEISRIPNLCI
;
A
#
# COMPACT_ATOMS: atom_id res chain seq x y z
N MET A 1 -15.49 -42.43 43.04
CA MET A 1 -14.59 -43.59 42.83
C MET A 1 -13.20 -43.08 42.51
N ARG A 2 -12.17 -43.75 43.04
CA ARG A 2 -10.78 -43.31 43.10
C ARG A 2 -10.13 -43.23 41.71
N CYS A 3 -9.38 -42.15 41.45
CA CYS A 3 -8.20 -42.18 40.60
C CYS A 3 -7.05 -41.47 41.31
N PHE A 4 -5.92 -42.17 41.36
CA PHE A 4 -4.71 -41.85 42.09
C PHE A 4 -3.91 -40.76 41.39
N LEU A 5 -3.36 -39.85 42.20
CA LEU A 5 -2.26 -38.95 41.88
C LEU A 5 -0.96 -39.76 41.69
N ALA A 6 -0.34 -39.64 40.52
CA ALA A 6 1.10 -39.87 40.36
C ALA A 6 1.79 -38.51 40.34
N VAL A 7 2.59 -38.26 41.38
CA VAL A 7 3.47 -37.10 41.52
C VAL A 7 4.77 -37.39 40.78
N GLY A 8 5.14 -36.51 39.86
CA GLY A 8 6.38 -36.59 39.08
C GLY A 8 6.72 -35.27 38.40
N VAL A 9 7.15 -34.30 39.22
CA VAL A 9 8.17 -33.26 38.97
C VAL A 9 8.08 -32.39 37.69
N LEU A 10 7.67 -31.12 37.92
CA LEU A 10 8.23 -29.83 37.46
C LEU A 10 8.77 -29.73 36.00
N ALA A 11 8.40 -28.77 35.16
CA ALA A 11 7.70 -27.50 35.30
C ALA A 11 7.30 -27.02 33.88
N ALA A 12 6.06 -26.55 33.69
CA ALA A 12 5.70 -25.13 33.44
C ALA A 12 5.94 -24.70 31.97
N SER A 13 5.01 -24.16 31.16
CA SER A 13 3.66 -23.59 31.29
C SER A 13 3.24 -23.23 29.84
N ALA A 14 2.00 -23.09 29.39
CA ALA A 14 0.67 -23.26 29.93
C ALA A 14 -0.28 -23.41 28.71
N LEU A 15 -1.12 -24.46 28.72
CA LEU A 15 -2.40 -24.44 28.02
C LEU A 15 -3.35 -23.59 28.86
N LEU A 16 -4.08 -22.66 28.24
CA LEU A 16 -5.28 -22.08 28.83
C LEU A 16 -6.47 -22.41 27.95
N ALA A 17 -7.35 -23.21 28.56
CA ALA A 17 -8.61 -23.67 28.06
C ALA A 17 -9.64 -22.52 28.02
N ALA A 18 -10.58 -22.65 27.10
CA ALA A 18 -11.79 -21.85 27.02
C ALA A 18 -12.67 -22.07 28.25
N CYS A 19 -13.22 -20.98 28.78
CA CYS A 19 -14.46 -21.00 29.55
C CYS A 19 -15.45 -20.07 28.85
N GLU A 20 -16.54 -20.65 28.35
CA GLU A 20 -17.77 -19.96 28.01
C GLU A 20 -18.40 -19.38 29.27
N GLN A 21 -18.98 -18.19 29.14
CA GLN A 21 -19.78 -17.58 30.19
C GLN A 21 -21.06 -17.02 29.54
N GLU A 22 -22.16 -17.73 29.77
CA GLU A 22 -23.52 -17.26 29.59
C GLU A 22 -23.90 -16.40 30.81
N ASP A 23 -24.40 -15.19 30.59
CA ASP A 23 -25.10 -14.42 31.62
C ASP A 23 -26.30 -13.72 30.98
N ASP A 24 -27.49 -14.25 31.29
CA ASP A 24 -28.79 -13.61 31.17
C ASP A 24 -28.96 -12.58 32.30
N ALA A 25 -29.51 -11.38 32.00
CA ALA A 25 -30.47 -10.67 32.86
C ALA A 25 -30.90 -9.29 32.31
N SER A 26 -32.16 -9.23 31.89
CA SER A 26 -33.20 -8.22 32.24
C SER A 26 -32.83 -6.84 32.81
N GLY A 27 -33.47 -5.79 32.28
CA GLY A 27 -33.75 -4.56 33.03
C GLY A 27 -34.23 -3.38 32.16
N GLY A 28 -35.55 -3.22 32.03
CA GLY A 28 -36.16 -2.02 31.45
C GLY A 28 -36.33 -0.91 32.49
N VAL A 29 -36.28 0.35 32.05
CA VAL A 29 -36.81 1.52 32.78
C VAL A 29 -37.30 2.57 31.77
N ASP A 30 -38.59 2.90 31.86
CA ASP A 30 -39.25 4.06 31.25
C ASP A 30 -38.86 5.37 31.96
N GLY A 31 -38.88 6.51 31.26
CA GLY A 31 -38.86 7.81 31.96
C GLY A 31 -38.59 9.09 31.16
N SER A 32 -39.65 9.60 30.53
CA SER A 32 -40.17 10.98 30.65
C SER A 32 -39.33 12.26 30.40
N THR A 33 -39.83 13.03 29.42
CA THR A 33 -40.23 14.48 29.44
C THR A 33 -39.23 15.66 29.56
N VAL A 34 -39.32 16.52 28.52
CA VAL A 34 -39.54 18.00 28.49
C VAL A 34 -38.43 18.95 28.96
N ALA A 35 -38.00 19.84 28.04
CA ALA A 35 -37.92 21.29 28.29
C ALA A 35 -37.77 22.08 26.97
N GLU A 36 -38.78 22.90 26.70
CA GLU A 36 -38.75 24.02 25.75
C GLU A 36 -37.83 25.13 26.26
N GLY A 37 -37.20 25.86 25.34
CA GLY A 37 -36.36 27.02 25.64
C GLY A 37 -36.36 28.02 24.50
N SER A 38 -37.45 28.79 24.40
CA SER A 38 -37.57 30.01 23.60
C SER A 38 -36.62 31.09 24.12
N GLY A 39 -35.93 31.77 23.21
CA GLY A 39 -35.06 32.90 23.53
C GLY A 39 -34.85 33.79 22.31
N ASP A 40 -35.87 34.59 21.99
CA ASP A 40 -35.80 35.72 21.07
C ASP A 40 -35.07 36.89 21.74
N GLY A 41 -34.12 37.51 21.03
CA GLY A 41 -33.28 38.57 21.56
C GLY A 41 -32.62 39.39 20.45
N SER A 42 -33.45 40.09 19.68
CA SER A 42 -33.02 41.11 18.72
C SER A 42 -32.52 42.37 19.43
N THR A 43 -31.32 42.84 19.11
CA THR A 43 -31.02 44.29 18.95
C THR A 43 -29.91 44.48 17.91
N PRO A 44 -29.93 45.60 17.15
CA PRO A 44 -28.99 45.86 16.07
C PRO A 44 -27.77 46.62 16.59
N ASP A 45 -26.59 46.35 16.04
CA ASP A 45 -25.58 47.40 15.99
C ASP A 45 -24.79 47.36 14.68
N GLU A 46 -24.71 48.56 14.15
CA GLU A 46 -24.25 49.01 12.87
C GLU A 46 -22.74 49.23 12.99
N SER A 47 -21.93 48.37 12.36
CA SER A 47 -20.51 48.64 12.21
C SER A 47 -20.11 48.53 10.74
N VAL A 48 -20.22 49.69 10.09
CA VAL A 48 -19.59 50.03 8.82
C VAL A 48 -18.08 49.89 8.99
N VAL A 49 -17.48 48.90 8.32
CA VAL A 49 -16.02 48.86 8.11
C VAL A 49 -15.74 49.23 6.66
N PHE A 50 -15.28 50.47 6.50
CA PHE A 50 -14.62 50.98 5.30
C PHE A 50 -13.35 50.14 5.02
N GLN A 51 -13.23 49.57 3.83
CA GLN A 51 -11.93 49.13 3.30
C GLN A 51 -11.54 49.95 2.06
N PRO A 52 -10.29 50.48 2.01
CA PRO A 52 -9.83 51.31 0.92
C PRO A 52 -9.39 50.48 -0.28
N ARG A 53 -9.68 51.00 -1.47
CA ARG A 53 -8.99 50.79 -2.76
C ARG A 53 -7.89 49.72 -2.77
N GLY A 54 -8.25 48.48 -3.10
CA GLY A 54 -7.32 47.42 -3.48
C GLY A 54 -7.39 47.21 -4.99
N GLY A 55 -6.29 47.45 -5.70
CA GLY A 55 -6.20 47.22 -7.15
C GLY A 55 -6.44 45.76 -7.50
N ILE A 56 -7.18 45.53 -8.58
CA ILE A 56 -7.34 44.21 -9.19
C ILE A 56 -5.97 43.83 -9.80
N THR A 57 -5.14 43.13 -9.03
CA THR A 57 -4.00 42.38 -9.60
C THR A 57 -4.57 41.23 -10.40
N THR A 58 -4.73 41.44 -11.71
CA THR A 58 -4.89 40.35 -12.67
C THR A 58 -3.64 39.48 -12.58
N ARG A 59 -3.75 38.31 -11.92
CA ARG A 59 -2.69 37.31 -11.94
C ARG A 59 -2.45 36.94 -13.40
N ARG A 60 -1.25 37.25 -13.87
CA ARG A 60 -0.73 36.86 -15.18
C ARG A 60 -0.92 35.33 -15.33
N PRO A 61 -1.51 34.84 -16.42
CA PRO A 61 -1.56 33.40 -16.69
C PRO A 61 -0.13 32.86 -16.60
N VAL A 62 0.06 31.84 -15.77
CA VAL A 62 1.32 31.09 -15.74
C VAL A 62 1.48 30.52 -17.15
N ASP A 63 2.50 31.01 -17.85
CA ASP A 63 2.90 30.53 -19.17
C ASP A 63 3.33 29.07 -19.01
N ARG A 64 2.39 28.14 -19.19
CA ARG A 64 2.66 26.71 -19.17
C ARG A 64 3.22 26.38 -20.55
N SER A 65 4.53 26.15 -20.61
CA SER A 65 5.12 25.50 -21.78
C SER A 65 4.30 24.24 -22.10
N PRO A 66 4.05 23.96 -23.40
CA PRO A 66 3.30 22.78 -23.78
C PRO A 66 3.96 21.51 -23.22
N PRO A 67 3.17 20.48 -22.88
CA PRO A 67 3.69 19.16 -22.52
C PRO A 67 4.82 18.75 -23.45
N VAL A 68 6.00 18.48 -22.90
CA VAL A 68 7.04 17.78 -23.65
C VAL A 68 6.56 16.34 -23.73
N ASP A 69 6.31 15.86 -24.94
CA ASP A 69 5.96 14.45 -25.14
C ASP A 69 7.14 13.59 -24.62
N PRO A 70 6.94 12.76 -23.59
CA PRO A 70 8.03 11.95 -23.05
C PRO A 70 8.57 11.05 -24.17
N ASP A 71 9.89 10.93 -24.27
CA ASP A 71 10.49 9.93 -25.14
C ASP A 71 10.07 8.52 -24.67
N LEU A 72 9.10 7.95 -25.38
CA LEU A 72 8.57 6.60 -25.16
C LEU A 72 9.21 5.55 -26.08
N GLN A 73 10.23 5.90 -26.88
CA GLN A 73 10.80 4.94 -27.81
C GLN A 73 11.36 3.72 -27.07
N GLY A 74 10.92 2.52 -27.46
CA GLY A 74 11.40 1.27 -26.84
C GLY A 74 10.80 0.93 -25.48
N PHE A 75 9.86 1.72 -24.96
CA PHE A 75 9.05 1.30 -23.82
C PHE A 75 8.04 0.24 -24.23
N ILE A 76 7.85 -0.74 -23.35
CA ILE A 76 6.73 -1.68 -23.39
C ILE A 76 5.76 -1.37 -22.26
N ALA A 77 4.51 -1.76 -22.41
CA ALA A 77 3.52 -1.56 -21.34
C ALA A 77 3.88 -2.44 -20.13
N ALA A 78 3.94 -1.82 -18.95
CA ALA A 78 4.16 -2.55 -17.72
C ALA A 78 2.91 -3.40 -17.40
N PRO A 79 3.07 -4.67 -16.99
CA PRO A 79 1.93 -5.46 -16.53
C PRO A 79 1.30 -4.82 -15.29
N PRO A 80 -0.01 -4.98 -15.06
CA PRO A 80 -0.61 -4.47 -13.84
C PRO A 80 -0.01 -5.21 -12.64
N ILE A 81 0.09 -4.54 -11.49
CA ILE A 81 0.82 -5.09 -10.33
C ILE A 81 0.32 -6.46 -9.86
N HIS A 82 -0.98 -6.73 -9.99
CA HIS A 82 -1.59 -8.02 -9.63
C HIS A 82 -1.27 -9.14 -10.62
N ALA A 83 -0.75 -8.81 -11.80
CA ALA A 83 -0.35 -9.76 -12.84
C ALA A 83 1.18 -9.80 -13.05
N LEU A 84 1.97 -9.25 -12.11
CA LEU A 84 3.42 -9.42 -12.14
C LEU A 84 3.78 -10.90 -12.07
N ASP A 85 4.67 -11.34 -12.96
CA ASP A 85 5.17 -12.70 -12.98
C ASP A 85 6.24 -12.90 -11.90
N LEU A 86 5.81 -13.35 -10.72
CA LEU A 86 6.72 -13.55 -9.60
C LEU A 86 7.77 -14.65 -9.83
N SER A 87 7.66 -15.43 -10.91
CA SER A 87 8.69 -16.40 -11.28
C SER A 87 9.93 -15.75 -11.93
N GLY A 88 9.79 -14.51 -12.40
CA GLY A 88 10.89 -13.68 -12.93
C GLY A 88 11.73 -12.96 -11.88
N LEU A 89 11.40 -13.10 -10.58
CA LEU A 89 12.20 -12.54 -9.49
C LEU A 89 13.53 -13.28 -9.36
N GLN A 90 14.62 -12.53 -9.19
CA GLN A 90 15.99 -13.00 -9.04
C GLN A 90 16.58 -12.60 -7.68
N PRO A 91 15.96 -13.02 -6.56
CA PRO A 91 16.48 -12.68 -5.23
C PRO A 91 17.88 -13.28 -5.01
N ARG A 92 18.67 -12.64 -4.14
CA ARG A 92 20.02 -13.11 -3.74
C ARG A 92 20.05 -14.59 -3.36
N GLU A 93 18.98 -15.03 -2.69
CA GLU A 93 18.72 -16.42 -2.39
C GLU A 93 17.34 -16.80 -2.93
N PRO A 94 17.24 -17.88 -3.73
CA PRO A 94 16.02 -18.23 -4.44
C PRO A 94 14.88 -18.50 -3.47
N PHE A 95 13.72 -17.93 -3.76
CA PHE A 95 12.50 -18.24 -3.02
C PHE A 95 12.04 -19.65 -3.37
N THR A 96 11.56 -20.39 -2.36
CA THR A 96 10.85 -21.66 -2.58
C THR A 96 9.43 -21.40 -3.05
N TYR A 97 8.82 -20.35 -2.49
CA TYR A 97 7.50 -19.87 -2.88
C TYR A 97 7.32 -18.40 -2.52
N VAL A 98 6.55 -17.69 -3.32
CA VAL A 98 6.21 -16.28 -3.09
C VAL A 98 4.77 -16.01 -3.51
N GLU A 99 4.07 -15.18 -2.75
CA GLU A 99 2.75 -14.62 -3.08
C GLU A 99 2.82 -13.10 -3.04
N MET A 100 2.23 -12.45 -4.05
CA MET A 100 1.78 -11.07 -3.94
C MET A 100 0.42 -11.09 -3.25
N ARG A 101 0.31 -10.45 -2.09
CA ARG A 101 -0.94 -10.32 -1.36
C ARG A 101 -1.38 -8.87 -1.34
N GLN A 102 -2.68 -8.64 -1.45
CA GLN A 102 -3.31 -7.33 -1.30
C GLN A 102 -4.23 -7.33 -0.08
N VAL A 103 -4.19 -6.24 0.67
CA VAL A 103 -5.15 -5.94 1.75
C VAL A 103 -5.93 -4.70 1.37
N ILE A 104 -7.26 -4.80 1.48
CA ILE A 104 -8.19 -3.68 1.26
C ILE A 104 -8.81 -3.31 2.61
N GLY A 105 -8.53 -2.11 3.11
CA GLY A 105 -8.95 -1.66 4.44
C GLY A 105 -8.50 -2.62 5.54
N ARG A 106 -9.46 -3.25 6.22
CA ARG A 106 -9.22 -4.23 7.31
C ARG A 106 -9.60 -5.67 6.93
N SER A 107 -9.74 -5.94 5.63
CA SER A 107 -10.09 -7.28 5.14
C SER A 107 -8.94 -8.27 5.29
N THR A 108 -9.26 -9.56 5.13
CA THR A 108 -8.24 -10.60 5.01
C THR A 108 -7.43 -10.42 3.73
N PRO A 109 -6.10 -10.64 3.75
CA PRO A 109 -5.28 -10.53 2.55
C PRO A 109 -5.77 -11.47 1.45
N GLN A 110 -5.82 -10.97 0.22
CA GLN A 110 -6.12 -11.75 -0.98
C GLN A 110 -4.85 -11.98 -1.78
N VAL A 111 -4.63 -13.24 -2.20
CA VAL A 111 -3.52 -13.60 -3.09
C VAL A 111 -3.84 -13.10 -4.50
N GLN A 112 -2.97 -12.27 -5.06
CA GLN A 112 -3.09 -11.71 -6.40
C GLN A 112 -2.35 -12.58 -7.42
N SER A 113 -1.10 -12.92 -7.11
CA SER A 113 -0.26 -13.80 -7.92
C SER A 113 0.66 -14.62 -7.01
N SER A 114 1.16 -15.74 -7.52
CA SER A 114 2.08 -16.60 -6.78
C SER A 114 3.03 -17.36 -7.70
N ALA A 115 4.22 -17.69 -7.21
CA ALA A 115 5.19 -18.51 -7.93
C ALA A 115 5.91 -19.48 -7.00
N GLY A 116 6.28 -20.67 -7.51
CA GLY A 116 6.98 -21.73 -6.79
C GLY A 116 6.04 -22.76 -6.14
N THR A 117 6.55 -23.50 -5.14
CA THR A 117 5.77 -24.51 -4.40
C THR A 117 5.74 -24.18 -2.90
N LYS A 118 4.57 -23.78 -2.39
CA LYS A 118 4.40 -23.38 -0.98
C LYS A 118 4.98 -24.43 -0.02
N CYS A 119 5.98 -24.04 0.77
CA CYS A 119 6.71 -24.87 1.73
C CYS A 119 7.46 -26.07 1.15
N GLY A 120 7.54 -26.21 -0.18
CA GLY A 120 8.32 -27.23 -0.91
C GLY A 120 8.39 -28.60 -0.23
N GLU A 121 9.62 -29.05 0.01
CA GLU A 121 9.97 -30.31 0.67
C GLU A 121 10.18 -30.16 2.19
N SER A 122 9.56 -29.15 2.83
CA SER A 122 9.69 -28.95 4.27
C SER A 122 9.26 -30.18 5.07
N ARG A 123 10.09 -30.58 6.04
CA ARG A 123 9.83 -31.71 6.95
C ARG A 123 8.57 -31.52 7.80
N TYR A 124 8.17 -30.27 8.02
CA TYR A 124 6.99 -29.89 8.80
C TYR A 124 5.99 -29.10 7.95
N ARG A 125 5.68 -29.60 6.75
CA ARG A 125 4.88 -28.91 5.74
C ARG A 125 3.60 -28.26 6.26
N ALA A 126 2.80 -28.98 7.05
CA ALA A 126 1.55 -28.43 7.61
C ALA A 126 1.79 -27.21 8.53
N ARG A 127 2.84 -27.27 9.37
CA ARG A 127 3.22 -26.15 10.24
C ARG A 127 3.76 -24.98 9.42
N CYS A 128 4.59 -25.25 8.42
CA CYS A 128 5.12 -24.22 7.54
C CYS A 128 3.98 -23.49 6.80
N ILE A 129 3.01 -24.22 6.25
CA ILE A 129 1.86 -23.63 5.55
C ILE A 129 1.05 -22.76 6.51
N ALA A 130 0.73 -23.26 7.70
CA ALA A 130 -0.01 -22.47 8.70
C ALA A 130 0.73 -21.18 9.09
N GLN A 131 2.05 -21.23 9.26
CA GLN A 131 2.87 -20.04 9.53
C GLN A 131 2.90 -19.07 8.36
N PHE A 132 2.99 -19.58 7.12
CA PHE A 132 3.01 -18.78 5.91
C PHE A 132 1.66 -18.09 5.65
N ASP A 133 0.55 -18.79 5.83
CA ASP A 133 -0.80 -18.25 5.65
C ASP A 133 -1.14 -17.21 6.72
N ALA A 134 -0.51 -17.29 7.90
CA ALA A 134 -0.64 -16.30 8.98
C ALA A 134 0.24 -15.04 8.78
N LEU A 135 1.08 -14.97 7.74
CA LEU A 135 1.93 -13.81 7.48
C LEU A 135 1.10 -12.56 7.17
N LEU A 136 1.36 -11.49 7.92
CA LEU A 136 0.83 -10.15 7.73
C LEU A 136 1.98 -9.13 7.82
N PRO A 137 1.92 -8.02 7.06
CA PRO A 137 2.87 -6.94 7.22
C PRO A 137 2.72 -6.33 8.61
N ARG A 138 3.83 -5.80 9.14
CA ARG A 138 3.78 -5.01 10.37
C ARG A 138 2.98 -3.74 10.10
N ALA A 139 2.20 -3.28 11.08
CA ALA A 139 1.29 -2.14 10.92
C ALA A 139 2.01 -0.81 10.58
N ASP A 140 3.30 -0.70 10.88
CA ASP A 140 4.16 0.45 10.54
C ASP A 140 4.68 0.42 9.08
N LEU A 141 4.63 -0.73 8.42
CA LEU A 141 5.10 -0.91 7.05
C LEU A 141 3.89 -0.81 6.10
N GLY A 142 3.63 0.39 5.59
CA GLY A 142 2.41 0.69 4.80
C GLY A 142 2.28 0.01 3.42
N GLY A 143 3.10 -1.01 3.11
CA GLY A 143 3.03 -1.81 1.88
C GLY A 143 3.28 -1.04 0.58
N PHE A 144 3.22 -1.79 -0.53
CA PHE A 144 3.32 -1.34 -1.91
C PHE A 144 1.96 -0.89 -2.45
N ASN A 145 1.97 -0.15 -3.56
CA ASN A 145 0.78 0.23 -4.34
C ASN A 145 -0.39 0.73 -3.48
N ARG A 146 -0.18 1.88 -2.83
CA ARG A 146 -1.18 2.52 -1.98
C ARG A 146 -2.23 3.24 -2.83
N SER A 147 -3.07 2.48 -3.53
CA SER A 147 -3.81 3.00 -4.70
C SER A 147 -5.34 2.88 -4.66
N CYS A 148 -5.97 2.72 -3.50
CA CYS A 148 -7.42 2.84 -3.39
C CYS A 148 -7.84 3.75 -2.23
N MET A 149 -7.88 5.05 -2.47
CA MET A 149 -8.48 5.99 -1.51
C MET A 149 -10.01 5.98 -1.65
N PRO A 150 -10.78 6.13 -0.57
CA PRO A 150 -10.35 6.32 0.83
C PRO A 150 -10.13 5.01 1.61
N ILE A 151 -10.53 3.86 1.06
CA ILE A 151 -10.58 2.58 1.80
C ILE A 151 -9.17 2.09 2.22
N GLY A 152 -8.13 2.48 1.48
CA GLY A 152 -6.75 2.06 1.67
C GLY A 152 -6.52 0.68 1.07
N CYS A 153 -5.67 0.60 0.05
CA CYS A 153 -5.15 -0.66 -0.46
C CYS A 153 -3.66 -0.70 -0.19
N SER A 154 -3.13 -1.86 0.16
CA SER A 154 -1.69 -2.07 0.20
C SER A 154 -1.38 -3.48 -0.28
N SER A 155 -0.26 -3.64 -0.96
CA SER A 155 0.24 -4.95 -1.39
C SER A 155 1.57 -5.25 -0.71
N TYR A 156 1.90 -6.53 -0.56
CA TYR A 156 3.17 -6.98 -0.01
C TYR A 156 3.51 -8.37 -0.56
N LEU A 157 4.78 -8.76 -0.48
CA LEU A 157 5.18 -10.13 -0.78
C LEU A 157 5.21 -10.96 0.50
N ALA A 158 4.51 -12.09 0.49
CA ALA A 158 4.71 -13.16 1.46
C ALA A 158 5.67 -14.19 0.85
N VAL A 159 6.78 -14.45 1.53
CA VAL A 159 7.90 -15.24 0.98
C VAL A 159 8.17 -16.45 1.87
N ASN A 160 8.35 -17.60 1.22
CA ASN A 160 8.86 -18.82 1.82
C ASN A 160 10.22 -19.15 1.17
N ARG A 161 11.23 -19.34 2.02
CA ARG A 161 12.58 -19.76 1.65
C ARG A 161 12.98 -20.94 2.54
N GLY A 162 12.88 -22.15 2.00
CA GLY A 162 13.06 -23.38 2.76
C GLY A 162 12.09 -23.48 3.93
N GLU A 163 12.61 -23.47 5.16
CA GLU A 163 11.81 -23.52 6.40
C GLU A 163 11.46 -22.13 6.96
N SER A 164 11.91 -21.04 6.31
CA SER A 164 11.66 -19.67 6.76
C SER A 164 10.51 -19.03 5.99
N ASN A 165 9.67 -18.28 6.70
CA ASN A 165 8.54 -17.53 6.16
C ASN A 165 8.65 -16.07 6.62
N PHE A 166 8.55 -15.10 5.70
CA PHE A 166 8.68 -13.68 6.02
C PHE A 166 7.91 -12.79 5.03
N VAL A 167 7.80 -11.49 5.38
CA VAL A 167 7.09 -10.48 4.58
C VAL A 167 8.06 -9.42 4.07
N LEU A 168 7.89 -9.02 2.81
CA LEU A 168 8.51 -7.84 2.20
C LEU A 168 7.41 -6.83 1.86
N ALA A 169 7.44 -5.67 2.52
CA ALA A 169 6.42 -4.63 2.41
C ALA A 169 7.02 -3.21 2.28
N ALA A 170 8.36 -3.09 2.24
CA ALA A 170 9.06 -1.82 2.09
C ALA A 170 10.25 -1.95 1.12
N ASP A 171 10.61 -0.83 0.51
CA ASP A 171 11.72 -0.65 -0.43
C ASP A 171 13.05 -1.24 0.08
N TRP A 172 13.47 -0.87 1.30
CA TRP A 172 14.72 -1.36 1.89
C TRP A 172 14.73 -2.87 2.11
N GLN A 173 13.57 -3.50 2.31
CA GLN A 173 13.46 -4.96 2.41
C GLN A 173 13.65 -5.60 1.03
N LEU A 174 13.01 -5.03 -0.01
CA LEU A 174 13.18 -5.48 -1.38
C LEU A 174 14.65 -5.39 -1.81
N ILE A 175 15.29 -4.23 -1.62
CA ILE A 175 16.71 -4.01 -1.97
C ILE A 175 17.59 -5.02 -1.26
N ARG A 176 17.36 -5.29 0.03
CA ARG A 176 18.14 -6.26 0.80
C ARG A 176 17.99 -7.69 0.26
N GLU A 177 16.77 -8.09 -0.11
CA GLU A 177 16.51 -9.46 -0.58
C GLU A 177 16.91 -9.68 -2.04
N PHE A 178 16.74 -8.69 -2.91
CA PHE A 178 17.12 -8.76 -4.33
C PHE A 178 18.62 -8.58 -4.53
N GLY A 179 19.21 -7.64 -3.79
CA GLY A 179 20.61 -7.29 -3.96
C GLY A 179 20.81 -6.39 -5.16
N GLU A 180 20.93 -7.00 -6.32
CA GLU A 180 20.89 -6.28 -7.60
C GLU A 180 19.47 -6.41 -8.17
N VAL A 181 19.05 -5.41 -8.93
CA VAL A 181 17.76 -5.36 -9.62
C VAL A 181 18.01 -5.88 -11.03
N ASP A 182 17.64 -7.13 -11.28
CA ASP A 182 17.98 -7.85 -12.50
C ASP A 182 16.77 -8.30 -13.31
N SER A 183 15.57 -7.98 -12.84
CA SER A 183 14.35 -8.16 -13.61
C SER A 183 13.46 -6.93 -13.66
N THR A 184 12.60 -6.94 -14.68
CA THR A 184 11.53 -5.94 -14.87
C THR A 184 10.58 -5.95 -13.66
N GLU A 185 10.29 -7.13 -13.12
CA GLU A 185 9.40 -7.30 -11.97
C GLU A 185 9.98 -6.69 -10.70
N GLU A 186 11.29 -6.83 -10.47
CA GLU A 186 11.97 -6.22 -9.32
C GLU A 186 11.97 -4.69 -9.40
N ALA A 187 12.25 -4.14 -10.59
CA ALA A 187 12.20 -2.70 -10.83
C ALA A 187 10.80 -2.13 -10.57
N LEU A 188 9.75 -2.81 -11.08
CA LEU A 188 8.35 -2.41 -10.87
C LEU A 188 7.94 -2.51 -9.39
N LEU A 189 8.36 -3.57 -8.69
CA LEU A 189 8.13 -3.71 -7.24
C LEU A 189 8.77 -2.57 -6.45
N LEU A 190 10.01 -2.18 -6.78
CA LEU A 190 10.68 -1.06 -6.14
C LEU A 190 9.97 0.26 -6.39
N VAL A 191 9.62 0.57 -7.65
CA VAL A 191 8.84 1.76 -8.02
C VAL A 191 7.51 1.81 -7.25
N SER A 192 6.80 0.68 -7.16
CA SER A 192 5.56 0.57 -6.40
C SER A 192 5.76 0.78 -4.89
N SER A 193 6.86 0.26 -4.33
CA SER A 193 7.21 0.43 -2.92
C SER A 193 7.58 1.86 -2.55
N ALA A 194 8.10 2.62 -3.52
CA ALA A 194 8.38 4.05 -3.40
C ALA A 194 7.12 4.94 -3.50
N GLY A 195 5.93 4.34 -3.64
CA GLY A 195 4.64 5.04 -3.66
C GLY A 195 4.20 5.54 -5.03
N TYR A 196 4.89 5.12 -6.09
CA TYR A 196 4.39 5.29 -7.46
C TYR A 196 3.40 4.17 -7.81
N ARG A 197 2.57 4.41 -8.81
CA ARG A 197 1.65 3.43 -9.39
C ARG A 197 1.69 3.53 -10.90
N TRP A 198 1.05 2.60 -11.59
CA TRP A 198 0.89 2.68 -13.04
C TRP A 198 -0.38 1.97 -13.48
N ASP A 199 -0.85 2.32 -14.68
CA ASP A 199 -2.04 1.72 -15.27
C ASP A 199 -1.58 0.57 -16.20
N GLY A 200 -1.70 -0.67 -15.74
CA GLY A 200 -1.23 -1.85 -16.49
C GLY A 200 -2.14 -2.30 -17.63
N GLN A 201 -2.88 -1.39 -18.28
CA GLN A 201 -3.88 -1.71 -19.31
C GLN A 201 -3.35 -1.53 -20.74
N GLY A 202 -2.03 -1.68 -20.95
CA GLY A 202 -1.41 -1.52 -22.27
C GLY A 202 -1.09 -0.07 -22.65
N ASP A 203 -1.37 0.90 -21.79
CA ASP A 203 -1.04 2.30 -22.02
C ASP A 203 0.35 2.65 -21.49
N VAL A 204 1.33 2.64 -22.40
CA VAL A 204 2.73 3.00 -22.10
C VAL A 204 2.85 4.41 -21.50
N MET A 205 1.95 5.34 -21.86
CA MET A 205 1.96 6.71 -21.33
C MET A 205 1.59 6.81 -19.85
N ARG A 206 0.96 5.77 -19.31
CA ARG A 206 0.50 5.69 -17.91
C ARG A 206 1.10 4.50 -17.16
N GLY A 207 1.92 3.71 -17.82
CA GLY A 207 2.57 2.53 -17.28
C GLY A 207 3.47 1.86 -18.29
N GLY A 208 4.72 2.29 -18.32
CA GLY A 208 5.73 1.79 -19.27
C GLY A 208 6.99 1.37 -18.54
N ILE A 209 7.69 0.39 -19.10
CA ILE A 209 9.04 0.00 -18.64
C ILE A 209 9.94 -0.30 -19.85
N ARG A 210 11.22 0.06 -19.75
CA ARG A 210 12.27 -0.43 -20.64
C ARG A 210 13.54 -0.73 -19.85
N GLU A 211 14.26 -1.75 -20.27
CA GLU A 211 15.61 -2.01 -19.80
C GLU A 211 16.60 -1.08 -20.51
N VAL A 212 17.57 -0.57 -19.76
CA VAL A 212 18.70 0.24 -20.25
C VAL A 212 20.01 -0.33 -19.68
N VAL A 213 21.16 0.18 -20.14
CA VAL A 213 22.48 -0.37 -19.79
C VAL A 213 22.67 -0.51 -18.27
N ASP A 214 22.30 0.53 -17.50
CA ASP A 214 22.58 0.60 -16.06
C ASP A 214 21.35 0.32 -15.18
N GLY A 215 20.28 -0.23 -15.75
CA GLY A 215 19.05 -0.56 -14.98
C GLY A 215 17.79 -0.48 -15.82
N TYR A 216 16.76 0.18 -15.30
CA TYR A 216 15.44 0.26 -15.92
C TYR A 216 14.93 1.69 -15.91
N GLU A 217 14.22 2.06 -16.97
CA GLU A 217 13.42 3.27 -16.97
C GLU A 217 11.93 2.92 -16.87
N VAL A 218 11.19 3.65 -16.05
CA VAL A 218 9.78 3.38 -15.75
C VAL A 218 8.95 4.64 -15.89
N ILE A 219 7.86 4.57 -16.66
CA ILE A 219 6.81 5.58 -16.67
C ILE A 219 5.80 5.21 -15.59
N ALA A 220 5.67 6.06 -14.58
CA ALA A 220 4.79 5.83 -13.45
C ALA A 220 4.03 7.11 -13.07
N LEU A 221 2.99 6.93 -12.27
CA LEU A 221 2.07 7.96 -11.82
C LEU A 221 2.15 8.12 -10.32
N ARG A 222 1.93 9.34 -9.84
CA ARG A 222 1.85 9.64 -8.40
C ARG A 222 0.88 10.80 -8.16
N TYR A 223 0.13 10.72 -7.05
CA TYR A 223 -0.58 11.88 -6.55
C TYR A 223 0.35 12.70 -5.63
N THR A 224 0.43 14.01 -5.84
CA THR A 224 1.25 14.89 -4.99
C THR A 224 0.57 15.25 -3.67
N SER A 225 -0.76 15.19 -3.66
CA SER A 225 -1.60 15.51 -2.51
C SER A 225 -2.89 14.69 -2.55
N THR A 226 -3.41 14.35 -1.38
CA THR A 226 -4.73 13.74 -1.20
C THR A 226 -5.83 14.79 -1.00
N CYS A 227 -5.49 16.08 -0.98
CA CYS A 227 -6.47 17.17 -0.82
C CYS A 227 -6.10 18.38 -1.67
N ALA A 228 -7.09 19.25 -1.89
CA ALA A 228 -7.12 20.24 -2.95
C ALA A 228 -5.82 21.08 -3.07
N PRO A 229 -5.23 21.21 -4.28
CA PRO A 229 -5.59 20.47 -5.50
C PRO A 229 -5.02 19.04 -5.47
N ILE A 230 -5.84 18.06 -5.86
CA ILE A 230 -5.30 16.74 -6.21
C ILE A 230 -4.61 16.91 -7.56
N VAL A 231 -3.30 16.67 -7.59
CA VAL A 231 -2.50 16.69 -8.80
C VAL A 231 -1.97 15.28 -9.05
N GLU A 232 -2.26 14.75 -10.23
CA GLU A 232 -1.64 13.52 -10.73
C GLU A 232 -0.43 13.93 -11.58
N GLU A 233 0.74 13.47 -11.17
CA GLU A 233 1.98 13.60 -11.92
C GLU A 233 2.29 12.29 -12.63
N ARG A 234 2.82 12.42 -13.84
CA ARG A 234 3.55 11.36 -14.54
C ARG A 234 5.03 11.62 -14.34
N SER A 235 5.77 10.57 -13.99
CA SER A 235 7.22 10.63 -13.85
C SER A 235 7.87 9.59 -14.76
N LYS A 236 8.95 9.98 -15.42
CA LYS A 236 9.94 9.05 -15.97
C LYS A 236 10.99 8.83 -14.91
N LEU A 237 11.06 7.62 -14.40
CA LEU A 237 11.98 7.20 -13.35
C LEU A 237 13.11 6.38 -13.94
N PHE A 238 14.30 6.48 -13.36
CA PHE A 238 15.39 5.54 -13.56
C PHE A 238 15.59 4.74 -12.28
N VAL A 239 15.57 3.42 -12.40
CA VAL A 239 15.87 2.44 -11.36
C VAL A 239 17.22 1.83 -11.69
N SER A 240 18.24 2.13 -10.91
CA SER A 240 19.57 1.54 -11.10
C SER A 240 19.60 0.09 -10.62
N ARG A 241 20.62 -0.65 -11.09
CA ARG A 241 20.88 -2.04 -10.66
C ARG A 241 21.04 -2.20 -9.15
N ASP A 242 21.47 -1.18 -8.40
CA ASP A 242 21.58 -1.23 -6.93
C ASP A 242 20.26 -0.93 -6.19
N GLY A 243 19.17 -0.67 -6.93
CA GLY A 243 17.84 -0.36 -6.40
C GLY A 243 17.61 1.11 -6.07
N SER A 244 18.53 2.02 -6.40
CA SER A 244 18.26 3.46 -6.27
C SER A 244 17.24 3.92 -7.32
N ILE A 245 16.34 4.83 -6.93
CA ILE A 245 15.33 5.41 -7.83
C ILE A 245 15.61 6.90 -7.97
N SER A 246 15.76 7.36 -9.20
CA SER A 246 15.92 8.78 -9.53
C SER A 246 14.86 9.21 -10.53
N THR A 247 14.45 10.48 -10.45
CA THR A 247 13.46 11.04 -11.36
C THR A 247 14.18 11.73 -12.52
N LEU A 248 13.93 11.27 -13.74
CA LEU A 248 14.48 11.85 -14.96
C LEU A 248 13.61 13.00 -15.49
N ASP A 249 12.29 12.84 -15.40
CA ASP A 249 11.31 13.82 -15.87
C ASP A 249 10.01 13.74 -15.06
N VAL A 250 9.29 14.87 -14.94
CA VAL A 250 8.00 14.98 -14.25
C VAL A 250 7.08 15.94 -14.99
N GLU A 251 5.83 15.50 -15.17
CA GLU A 251 4.79 16.32 -15.76
C GLU A 251 3.48 16.21 -14.96
N GLU A 252 2.82 17.34 -14.73
CA GLU A 252 1.43 17.37 -14.26
C GLU A 252 0.49 16.96 -15.40
N ILE A 253 -0.17 15.82 -15.27
CA ILE A 253 -1.11 15.32 -16.29
C ILE A 253 -2.57 15.52 -15.92
N SER A 254 -2.87 15.75 -14.64
CA SER A 254 -4.22 16.08 -14.16
C SER A 254 -4.18 16.96 -12.93
N ARG A 255 -5.14 17.89 -12.82
CA ARG A 255 -5.34 18.75 -11.66
C ARG A 255 -6.83 18.91 -11.40
N ILE A 256 -7.27 18.48 -10.23
CA ILE A 256 -8.65 18.65 -9.78
C ILE A 256 -8.67 19.68 -8.64
N PRO A 257 -9.13 20.92 -8.89
CA PRO A 257 -9.28 21.90 -7.84
C PRO A 257 -10.43 21.52 -6.91
N ASN A 258 -10.29 21.82 -5.62
CA ASN A 258 -11.34 21.69 -4.60
C ASN A 258 -11.84 20.26 -4.30
N LEU A 259 -11.03 19.23 -4.53
CA LEU A 259 -11.34 17.84 -4.16
C LEU A 259 -10.37 17.32 -3.09
N CYS A 260 -10.87 16.48 -2.18
CA CYS A 260 -10.05 15.72 -1.23
C CYS A 260 -10.51 14.25 -1.21
N ILE A 261 -9.56 13.33 -1.05
CA ILE A 261 -9.72 11.87 -1.09
C ILE A 261 -9.12 11.20 0.14
#